data_AF-A0A940U6X2-F1
#
_entry.id   AF-A0A940U6X2-F1
#
_cell.length_a   1.000
_cell.length_b   1.000
_cell.length_c   1.000
_cell.angle_alpha   90.00
_cell.angle_beta   90.00
_cell.angle_gamma   90.00
#
_symmetry.space_group_name_H-M   'P 1'
#
loop_
_entity.id
_entity.type
_entity.pdbx_description
1 polymer ?
#
loop_
_entity_poly.entity_id
_entity_poly.type
_entity_poly.pdbx_seq_one_letter_code
_entity_poly.pdbx_strand_id
1 'polypeptide(L)'
;MDLNFPTWNMGYLTYPDVQEYLKYKDIVMVPVASFEQHSYHCPLLTDSIHCEAITKIAAEHAQVLYTPQLWVGYSPHHMGPPNLGLGTITVRAETWRNMMYDICR
;
A
#
# COMPACT_ATOMS: atom_id res chain seq x y z
N MET A 1 -9.76 20.44 -7.53
CA MET A 1 -8.89 20.56 -8.73
C MET A 1 -9.73 20.20 -9.95
N ASP A 2 -9.45 20.77 -11.12
CA ASP A 2 -10.16 20.41 -12.36
C ASP A 2 -9.48 19.20 -13.02
N LEU A 3 -9.52 18.07 -12.31
CA LEU A 3 -8.91 16.81 -12.73
C LEU A 3 -10.04 15.79 -12.89
N ASN A 4 -10.23 15.30 -14.12
CA ASN A 4 -11.24 14.29 -14.44
C ASN A 4 -10.63 12.89 -14.56
N PHE A 5 -9.91 12.47 -13.51
CA PHE A 5 -9.29 11.14 -13.51
C PHE A 5 -10.33 10.05 -13.28
N PRO A 6 -10.21 8.89 -13.96
CA PRO A 6 -11.09 7.74 -13.70
C PRO A 6 -10.84 7.11 -12.32
N THR A 7 -9.70 7.41 -11.68
CA THR A 7 -9.31 6.92 -10.36
C THR A 7 -8.17 7.77 -9.78
N TRP A 8 -8.02 7.77 -8.46
CA TRP A 8 -6.87 8.35 -7.75
C TRP A 8 -5.68 7.38 -7.61
N ASN A 9 -5.84 6.13 -8.06
CA ASN A 9 -4.76 5.15 -8.06
C ASN A 9 -3.81 5.42 -9.23
N MET A 10 -2.59 5.82 -8.92
CA MET A 10 -1.57 6.17 -9.91
C MET A 10 -1.19 5.00 -10.83
N GLY A 11 -1.34 3.75 -10.39
CA GLY A 11 -1.05 2.57 -11.20
C GLY A 11 -1.99 2.36 -12.39
N TYR A 12 -3.12 3.07 -12.43
CA TYR A 12 -4.10 3.04 -13.52
C TYR A 12 -4.13 4.35 -14.33
N LEU A 13 -3.17 5.24 -14.09
CA LEU A 13 -3.02 6.49 -14.82
C LEU A 13 -1.83 6.42 -15.78
N THR A 14 -1.78 7.36 -16.71
CA THR A 14 -0.62 7.56 -17.58
C THR A 14 0.27 8.66 -17.02
N TYR A 15 1.55 8.69 -17.41
CA TYR A 15 2.48 9.70 -16.89
C TYR A 15 2.03 11.16 -17.15
N PRO A 16 1.33 11.52 -18.25
CA PRO A 16 0.79 12.87 -18.42
C PRO A 16 -0.30 13.23 -17.40
N ASP A 17 -1.12 12.26 -16.96
CA ASP A 17 -2.10 12.50 -15.89
C ASP A 17 -1.40 12.89 -14.58
N VAL A 18 -0.30 12.21 -14.27
CA VAL A 18 0.54 12.55 -13.10
C VAL A 18 1.17 13.94 -13.26
N GLN A 19 1.66 14.28 -14.45
CA GLN A 19 2.17 15.63 -14.72
C GLN A 19 1.10 16.71 -14.53
N GLU A 20 -0.15 16.44 -14.94
CA GLU A 20 -1.27 17.36 -14.74
C GLU A 20 -1.59 17.52 -13.25
N TYR A 21 -1.65 16.43 -12.49
CA TYR A 21 -1.85 16.46 -11.04
C TYR A 21 -0.79 17.31 -10.33
N LEU A 22 0.48 17.17 -10.71
CA LEU A 22 1.62 17.88 -10.11
C LEU A 22 1.58 19.40 -10.32
N LYS A 23 0.74 19.91 -11.22
CA LYS A 23 0.48 21.37 -11.33
C LYS A 23 -0.33 21.91 -10.14
N TYR A 24 -1.01 21.03 -9.40
CA TYR A 24 -1.88 21.40 -8.30
C TYR A 24 -1.35 20.93 -6.93
N LYS A 25 -0.72 19.75 -6.86
CA LYS A 25 -0.24 19.14 -5.62
C LYS A 25 1.02 18.32 -5.83
N ASP A 26 1.91 18.33 -4.85
CA ASP A 26 3.16 17.56 -4.78
C ASP A 26 3.10 16.41 -3.76
N ILE A 27 1.91 16.10 -3.24
CA ILE A 27 1.70 15.05 -2.23
C ILE A 27 1.19 13.78 -2.91
N VAL A 28 1.75 12.62 -2.55
CA VAL A 28 1.27 11.29 -2.96
C VAL A 28 1.19 10.40 -1.72
N MET A 29 0.12 9.62 -1.61
CA MET A 29 -0.06 8.65 -0.53
C MET A 29 0.56 7.30 -0.93
N VAL A 30 1.31 6.68 -0.01
CA VAL A 30 1.92 5.35 -0.21
C VAL A 30 1.24 4.36 0.73
N PRO A 31 0.32 3.50 0.22
CA PRO A 31 -0.38 2.53 1.07
C PRO A 31 0.55 1.40 1.49
N VAL A 32 0.58 1.12 2.79
CA VAL A 32 1.43 0.09 3.40
C VAL A 32 0.54 -0.92 4.13
N ALA A 33 0.81 -2.21 3.93
CA ALA A 33 0.10 -3.32 4.55
C ALA A 33 1.08 -4.45 4.92
N SER A 34 0.54 -5.63 5.22
CA SER A 34 1.28 -6.86 5.46
C SER A 34 0.54 -8.08 4.86
N PHE A 35 1.27 -9.20 4.80
CA PHE A 35 0.76 -10.51 4.45
C PHE A 35 1.03 -11.46 5.61
N GLU A 36 0.08 -11.52 6.53
CA GLU A 36 0.31 -12.08 7.86
C GLU A 36 -0.91 -12.77 8.46
N GLN A 37 -0.64 -13.73 9.34
CA GLN A 37 -1.66 -14.51 10.03
C GLN A 37 -2.53 -13.64 10.94
N HIS A 38 -3.85 -13.80 10.83
CA HIS A 38 -4.88 -13.05 11.56
C HIS A 38 -5.85 -13.99 12.30
N SER A 39 -5.33 -15.00 12.99
CA SER A 39 -6.08 -16.08 13.63
C SER A 39 -6.83 -16.97 12.62
N TYR A 40 -7.68 -17.85 13.13
CA TYR A 40 -8.36 -18.90 12.35
C TYR A 40 -9.47 -18.39 11.41
N HIS A 41 -9.90 -17.14 11.55
CA HIS A 41 -11.14 -16.64 10.96
C HIS A 41 -10.95 -15.46 10.00
N CYS A 42 -9.75 -14.89 9.91
CA CYS A 42 -9.46 -13.78 9.01
C CYS A 42 -8.45 -14.20 7.92
N PRO A 43 -8.57 -13.64 6.70
CA PRO A 43 -7.59 -13.89 5.64
C PRO A 43 -6.19 -13.36 5.97
N LEU A 44 -5.17 -13.92 5.32
CA LEU A 44 -3.78 -13.41 5.42
C LEU A 44 -3.60 -12.01 4.82
N LEU A 45 -4.54 -11.59 3.97
CA LEU A 45 -4.59 -10.27 3.34
C LEU A 45 -5.44 -9.26 4.12
N THR A 46 -5.78 -9.53 5.38
CA THR A 46 -6.61 -8.61 6.20
C THR A 46 -6.13 -7.17 6.10
N ASP A 47 -4.83 -6.93 6.30
CA ASP A 47 -4.25 -5.58 6.23
C ASP A 47 -4.38 -4.97 4.84
N SER A 48 -4.11 -5.77 3.81
CA SER A 48 -4.18 -5.34 2.41
C SER A 48 -5.60 -4.94 2.00
N ILE A 49 -6.59 -5.74 2.37
CA ILE A 49 -8.00 -5.51 2.05
C ILE A 49 -8.48 -4.19 2.70
N HIS A 50 -8.17 -3.98 3.97
CA HIS A 50 -8.54 -2.76 4.67
C HIS A 50 -7.77 -1.54 4.16
N CYS A 51 -6.46 -1.68 3.92
CA CYS A 51 -5.61 -0.61 3.43
C CYS A 51 -6.09 -0.10 2.06
N GLU A 52 -6.38 -1.01 1.11
CA GLU A 52 -6.90 -0.64 -0.21
C GLU A 52 -8.24 0.12 -0.12
N ALA A 53 -9.19 -0.41 0.66
CA ALA A 53 -10.52 0.19 0.79
C ALA A 53 -10.46 1.61 1.39
N ILE A 54 -9.71 1.78 2.48
CA ILE A 54 -9.58 3.06 3.17
C ILE A 54 -8.78 4.06 2.32
N THR A 55 -7.70 3.61 1.68
CA THR A 55 -6.87 4.43 0.80
C THR A 55 -7.70 5.03 -0.33
N LYS A 56 -8.54 4.21 -0.99
CA LYS A 56 -9.38 4.69 -2.10
C LYS A 56 -10.32 5.82 -1.65
N ILE A 57 -10.98 5.65 -0.51
CA ILE A 57 -11.92 6.65 0.04
C ILE A 57 -11.16 7.93 0.45
N ALA A 58 -10.05 7.75 1.17
CA ALA A 58 -9.22 8.87 1.64
C ALA A 58 -8.64 9.68 0.47
N ALA A 59 -8.16 9.00 -0.57
CA ALA A 59 -7.61 9.62 -1.78
C ALA A 59 -8.65 10.45 -2.53
N GLU A 60 -9.89 9.95 -2.63
CA GLU A 60 -10.98 10.68 -3.28
C GLU A 60 -11.37 11.93 -2.51
N HIS A 61 -11.54 11.83 -1.18
CA HIS A 61 -11.86 12.96 -0.32
C HIS A 61 -10.74 14.00 -0.28
N ALA A 62 -9.50 13.55 -0.13
CA ALA A 62 -8.35 14.43 -0.08
C ALA A 62 -7.96 14.96 -1.46
N GLN A 63 -8.48 14.35 -2.54
CA GLN A 63 -8.02 14.56 -3.91
C GLN A 63 -6.49 14.40 -4.00
N VAL A 64 -5.96 13.25 -3.59
CA VAL A 64 -4.52 12.93 -3.56
C VAL A 64 -4.28 11.62 -4.28
N LEU A 65 -3.31 11.59 -5.21
CA LEU A 65 -2.90 10.35 -5.86
C LEU A 65 -2.30 9.37 -4.85
N TYR A 66 -2.44 8.07 -5.11
CA TYR A 66 -1.77 7.04 -4.31
C TYR A 66 -1.08 5.99 -5.18
N THR A 67 0.01 5.43 -4.67
CA THR A 67 0.77 4.36 -5.34
C THR A 67 0.05 3.02 -5.27
N PRO A 68 0.43 2.02 -6.08
CA PRO A 68 0.14 0.63 -5.74
C PRO A 68 0.55 0.32 -4.31
N GLN A 69 -0.28 -0.46 -3.62
CA GLN A 69 -0.06 -0.87 -2.24
C GLN A 69 1.19 -1.74 -2.09
N LEU A 70 1.91 -1.52 -0.98
CA LEU A 70 2.93 -2.44 -0.51
C LEU A 70 2.30 -3.52 0.37
N TRP A 71 2.08 -4.69 -0.22
CA TRP A 71 1.41 -5.82 0.44
C TRP A 71 2.31 -6.61 1.39
N VAL A 72 3.64 -6.51 1.24
CA VAL A 72 4.61 -7.19 2.12
C VAL A 72 5.23 -6.19 3.08
N GLY A 73 5.24 -6.53 4.37
CA GLY A 73 5.78 -5.69 5.44
C GLY A 73 6.79 -6.40 6.35
N TYR A 74 6.97 -5.85 7.54
CA TYR A 74 7.80 -6.39 8.62
C TYR A 74 6.94 -6.89 9.79
N SER A 75 6.73 -8.21 9.86
CA SER A 75 5.83 -8.89 10.80
C SER A 75 6.35 -10.26 11.24
N PRO A 76 7.61 -10.38 11.70
CA PRO A 76 8.19 -11.68 12.07
C PRO A 76 7.46 -12.37 13.24
N HIS A 77 6.78 -11.59 14.08
CA HIS A 77 5.99 -12.11 15.19
C HIS A 77 4.74 -12.89 14.75
N HIS A 78 4.31 -12.75 13.49
CA HIS A 78 3.23 -13.53 12.89
C HIS A 78 3.69 -14.82 12.19
N MET A 79 5.01 -15.10 12.13
CA MET A 79 5.52 -16.30 11.46
C MET A 79 5.29 -17.59 12.24
N GLY A 80 5.24 -17.50 13.58
CA GLY A 80 5.17 -18.65 14.46
C GLY A 80 6.32 -19.65 14.29
N PRO A 81 6.23 -20.83 14.92
CA PRO A 81 7.19 -21.92 14.73
C PRO A 81 7.24 -22.46 13.29
N PRO A 82 8.41 -22.98 12.85
CA PRO A 82 8.52 -23.70 11.59
C PRO A 82 7.52 -24.87 11.49
N ASN A 83 7.09 -25.18 10.26
CA ASN A 83 6.17 -26.27 9.91
C ASN A 83 4.71 -26.14 10.39
N LEU A 84 4.29 -25.00 10.94
CA LEU A 84 2.87 -24.75 11.25
C LEU A 84 2.03 -24.24 10.08
N GLY A 85 2.66 -23.83 8.96
CA GLY A 85 1.94 -23.42 7.75
C GLY A 85 1.08 -22.16 7.92
N LEU A 86 1.48 -21.21 8.77
CA LEU A 86 0.70 -20.00 9.07
C LEU A 86 0.59 -19.02 7.89
N GLY A 87 1.41 -19.18 6.85
CA GLY A 87 1.30 -18.42 5.59
C GLY A 87 1.84 -16.99 5.63
N THR A 88 2.28 -16.47 6.78
CA THR A 88 2.93 -15.15 6.88
C THR A 88 4.17 -15.07 6.00
N ILE A 89 4.24 -14.04 5.16
CA ILE A 89 5.43 -13.67 4.39
C ILE A 89 5.86 -12.29 4.85
N THR A 90 7.11 -12.18 5.30
CA THR A 90 7.66 -10.93 5.79
C THR A 90 9.12 -10.78 5.37
N VAL A 91 9.54 -9.53 5.15
CA VAL A 91 10.93 -9.20 4.86
C VAL A 91 11.67 -8.81 6.13
N ARG A 92 13.01 -8.74 6.07
CA ARG A 92 13.82 -8.21 7.17
C ARG A 92 13.51 -6.73 7.38
N ALA A 93 13.62 -6.25 8.63
CA ALA A 93 13.41 -4.84 8.97
C ALA A 93 14.26 -3.88 8.12
N GLU A 94 15.52 -4.23 7.86
CA GLU A 94 16.40 -3.45 7.00
C GLU A 94 15.92 -3.41 5.54
N THR A 95 15.50 -4.56 5.00
CA THR A 95 14.96 -4.64 3.64
C THR A 95 13.68 -3.81 3.51
N TRP A 96 12.77 -3.87 4.49
CA TRP A 96 11.57 -3.04 4.51
C TRP A 96 11.90 -1.54 4.53
N ARG A 97 12.80 -1.11 5.43
CA ARG A 97 13.21 0.31 5.51
C ARG A 97 13.84 0.79 4.22
N ASN A 98 14.78 0.04 3.64
CA ASN A 98 15.47 0.43 2.41
C ASN A 98 14.48 0.54 1.25
N MET A 99 13.53 -0.39 1.13
CA MET A 99 12.48 -0.31 0.12
C MET A 99 11.61 0.94 0.30
N MET A 100 11.23 1.29 1.54
CA MET A 100 10.47 2.53 1.80
C MET A 100 11.27 3.78 1.46
N TYR A 101 12.57 3.82 1.76
CA TYR A 101 13.45 4.91 1.33
C TYR A 101 13.50 5.03 -0.20
N ASP A 102 13.61 3.92 -0.92
CA ASP A 102 13.70 3.92 -2.38
C ASP A 102 12.38 4.32 -3.06
N ILE A 103 11.25 4.03 -2.42
CA ILE A 103 9.90 4.36 -2.93
C ILE A 103 9.54 5.83 -2.70
N CYS A 104 9.90 6.39 -1.55
CA CYS A 104 9.47 7.72 -1.13
C CYS A 104 10.42 8.87 -1.51
N ARG A 105 11.46 8.59 -2.30
CA ARG A 105 12.48 9.58 -2.71
C ARG A 105 12.09 10.41 -3.93
#